data_AF-A0A7S3BQD8-F1
#
_entry.id   AF-A0A7S3BQD8-F1
#
_cell.length_a   1.000
_cell.length_b   1.000
_cell.length_c   1.000
_cell.angle_alpha   90.00
_cell.angle_beta   90.00
_cell.angle_gamma   90.00
#
_symmetry.space_group_name_H-M   'P 1'
#
loop_
_entity.id
_entity.type
_entity.pdbx_description
1 polymer ?
#
loop_
_entity_poly.entity_id
_entity_poly.type
_entity_poly.pdbx_seq_one_letter_code
_entity_poly.pdbx_strand_id
1 'polypeptide(L)'
;MQRVRPSAPYFAPNFGFEAGAFMQFIVTFYENFPNQTFFLQDQFEPHNGNWLQWARCVRPEAAYAPLTHVRLKTKRVNLRKDDPAGAHTAVIEQCYRNFLHAFGLSALVPSGGVFRHKLFQGSSFVASRQQIRRHPHKAYMQAHQMLAGGDGRCHHGELRWAELHTKRSSHSLLLDSPAERGKHTSGGAFEHLQAVIFGGMGLMGPGSFDWCSGFLHKTRCRGSPCPERRG
;
A
#
# COMPACT_ATOMS: atom_id res chain seq x y z
N MET A 1 -7.81 -8.40 -13.47
CA MET A 1 -6.85 -8.90 -14.47
C MET A 1 -6.31 -7.71 -15.25
N GLN A 2 -4.98 -7.52 -15.26
CA GLN A 2 -4.35 -6.40 -15.94
C GLN A 2 -4.43 -6.53 -17.47
N ARG A 3 -4.64 -5.41 -18.16
CA ARG A 3 -4.56 -5.37 -19.62
C ARG A 3 -3.09 -5.39 -20.04
N VAL A 4 -2.72 -6.30 -20.94
CA VAL A 4 -1.33 -6.49 -21.39
C VAL A 4 -0.99 -5.76 -22.70
N ARG A 5 -1.98 -5.17 -23.37
CA ARG A 5 -1.80 -4.48 -24.66
C ARG A 5 -1.92 -2.96 -24.48
N PRO A 6 -0.93 -2.16 -24.90
CA PRO A 6 -0.99 -0.70 -24.83
C PRO A 6 -2.20 -0.08 -25.53
N SER A 7 -2.73 -0.73 -26.57
CA SER A 7 -3.91 -0.29 -27.31
C SER A 7 -5.24 -0.60 -26.64
N ALA A 8 -5.25 -1.37 -25.54
CA ALA A 8 -6.49 -1.68 -24.84
C ALA A 8 -7.00 -0.47 -24.05
N PRO A 9 -8.33 -0.21 -24.02
CA PRO A 9 -8.90 0.80 -23.14
C PRO A 9 -8.49 0.56 -21.69
N TYR A 10 -8.09 1.64 -21.01
CA TYR A 10 -7.62 1.61 -19.61
C TYR A 10 -6.39 0.73 -19.37
N PHE A 11 -5.56 0.55 -20.40
CA PHE A 11 -4.22 -0.01 -20.24
C PHE A 11 -3.38 0.86 -19.31
N ALA A 12 -2.59 0.21 -18.45
CA ALA A 12 -1.56 0.84 -17.64
C ALA A 12 -0.27 0.02 -17.72
N PRO A 13 0.89 0.66 -17.97
CA PRO A 13 2.19 0.03 -17.83
C PRO A 13 2.37 -0.58 -16.42
N ASN A 14 2.88 -1.81 -16.33
CA ASN A 14 2.93 -2.54 -15.07
C ASN A 14 4.17 -2.28 -14.21
N PHE A 15 4.77 -1.10 -14.25
CA PHE A 15 6.04 -0.88 -13.55
C PHE A 15 5.87 -0.96 -12.02
N GLY A 16 4.71 -0.55 -11.50
CA GLY A 16 4.34 -0.67 -10.09
C GLY A 16 3.61 -1.95 -9.71
N PHE A 17 3.48 -2.92 -10.63
CA PHE A 17 2.69 -4.13 -10.42
C PHE A 17 1.24 -3.81 -10.00
N GLU A 18 0.66 -4.53 -9.04
CA GLU A 18 -0.71 -4.34 -8.58
C GLU A 18 -0.99 -2.92 -8.11
N ALA A 19 -0.02 -2.29 -7.43
CA ALA A 19 -0.13 -0.90 -7.02
C ALA A 19 -0.32 0.06 -8.21
N GLY A 20 0.40 -0.18 -9.32
CA GLY A 20 0.24 0.59 -10.55
C GLY A 20 -1.16 0.45 -11.15
N ALA A 21 -1.66 -0.78 -11.25
CA ALA A 21 -3.01 -1.05 -11.75
C ALA A 21 -4.09 -0.39 -10.86
N PHE A 22 -3.91 -0.43 -9.53
CA PHE A 22 -4.83 0.21 -8.61
C PHE A 22 -4.82 1.72 -8.77
N MET A 23 -3.65 2.36 -8.91
CA MET A 23 -3.58 3.81 -9.11
C MET A 23 -4.18 4.23 -10.45
N GLN A 24 -3.94 3.51 -11.53
CA GLN A 24 -4.60 3.78 -12.81
C GLN A 24 -6.12 3.72 -12.67
N PHE A 25 -6.64 2.67 -12.02
CA PHE A 25 -8.07 2.54 -11.78
C PHE A 25 -8.60 3.74 -10.99
N ILE A 26 -7.91 4.14 -9.92
CA ILE A 26 -8.36 5.24 -9.09
C ILE A 26 -8.37 6.57 -9.83
N VAL A 27 -7.31 6.89 -10.58
CA VAL A 27 -7.22 8.12 -11.37
C VAL A 27 -8.31 8.13 -12.46
N THR A 28 -8.53 7.00 -13.13
CA THR A 28 -9.53 6.89 -14.20
C THR A 28 -10.95 7.10 -13.69
N PHE A 29 -11.29 6.54 -12.53
CA PHE A 29 -12.66 6.49 -12.01
C PHE A 29 -12.88 7.37 -10.78
N TYR A 30 -12.00 8.34 -10.53
CA TYR A 30 -12.00 9.16 -9.31
C TYR A 30 -13.37 9.78 -9.00
N GLU A 31 -14.03 10.32 -10.03
CA GLU A 31 -15.34 10.95 -9.94
C GLU A 31 -16.52 9.98 -9.98
N ASN A 32 -16.31 8.70 -10.28
CA ASN A 32 -17.38 7.71 -10.45
C ASN A 32 -17.09 6.35 -9.80
N PHE A 33 -16.63 6.35 -8.55
CA PHE A 33 -16.48 5.11 -7.80
C PHE A 33 -17.82 4.55 -7.31
N PRO A 34 -17.96 3.21 -7.21
CA PRO A 34 -19.00 2.60 -6.40
C PRO A 34 -18.86 2.98 -4.91
N ASN A 35 -19.83 2.63 -4.07
CA ASN A 35 -19.74 2.91 -2.62
C ASN A 35 -18.50 2.28 -1.98
N GLN A 36 -18.12 1.08 -2.42
CA GLN A 36 -16.93 0.37 -2.01
C GLN A 36 -16.23 -0.24 -3.22
N THR A 37 -14.91 -0.23 -3.20
CA THR A 37 -14.07 -0.85 -4.23
C THR A 37 -13.18 -1.89 -3.58
N PHE A 38 -13.14 -3.08 -4.19
CA PHE A 38 -12.26 -4.17 -3.81
C PHE A 38 -11.01 -4.11 -4.68
N PHE A 39 -9.86 -4.00 -4.03
CA PHE A 39 -8.56 -4.08 -4.65
C PHE A 39 -7.95 -5.41 -4.26
N LEU A 40 -7.62 -6.23 -5.26
CA LEU A 40 -7.13 -7.59 -5.07
C LEU A 40 -5.85 -7.75 -5.85
N GLN A 41 -4.78 -8.12 -5.15
CA GLN A 41 -3.53 -8.46 -5.80
C GLN A 41 -3.60 -9.82 -6.49
N ASP A 42 -2.68 -10.08 -7.42
CA ASP A 42 -2.52 -11.43 -7.96
C ASP A 42 -1.93 -12.37 -6.90
N GLN A 43 -2.18 -13.68 -7.02
CA GLN A 43 -1.76 -14.68 -6.04
C GLN A 43 -2.09 -14.26 -4.59
N PHE A 44 -3.35 -13.87 -4.36
CA PHE A 44 -3.78 -13.42 -3.03
C PHE A 44 -3.91 -14.60 -2.06
N GLU A 45 -4.05 -15.85 -2.51
CA GLU A 45 -4.26 -17.04 -1.68
C GLU A 45 -3.14 -17.26 -0.64
N PRO A 46 -1.84 -17.14 -0.99
CA PRO A 46 -0.75 -17.12 -0.02
C PRO A 46 -0.89 -16.08 1.10
N HIS A 47 -1.60 -14.98 0.85
CA HIS A 47 -1.78 -13.88 1.80
C HIS A 47 -3.07 -14.03 2.62
N ASN A 48 -4.09 -14.66 2.03
CA ASN A 48 -5.34 -15.04 2.67
C ASN A 48 -6.14 -16.06 1.82
N GLY A 49 -6.06 -17.35 2.15
CA GLY A 49 -6.85 -18.39 1.48
C GLY A 49 -8.37 -18.26 1.68
N ASN A 50 -8.81 -17.48 2.68
CA ASN A 50 -10.23 -17.25 2.99
C ASN A 50 -10.74 -15.86 2.54
N TRP A 51 -9.99 -15.14 1.69
CA TRP A 51 -10.32 -13.77 1.30
C TRP A 51 -11.75 -13.61 0.78
N LEU A 52 -12.28 -14.59 0.03
CA LEU A 52 -13.62 -14.50 -0.57
C LEU A 52 -14.70 -14.59 0.51
N GLN A 53 -14.47 -15.42 1.53
CA GLN A 53 -15.37 -15.50 2.68
C GLN A 53 -15.33 -14.20 3.48
N TRP A 54 -14.15 -13.62 3.64
CA TRP A 54 -13.97 -12.33 4.31
C TRP A 54 -14.63 -11.19 3.54
N ALA A 55 -14.45 -11.14 2.22
CA ALA A 55 -15.02 -10.15 1.33
C ALA A 55 -16.55 -10.09 1.46
N ARG A 56 -17.20 -11.26 1.57
CA ARG A 56 -18.66 -11.37 1.80
C ARG A 56 -19.09 -10.87 3.18
N CYS A 57 -18.18 -10.80 4.14
CA CYS A 57 -18.45 -10.33 5.50
C CYS A 57 -18.03 -8.87 5.72
N VAL A 58 -17.53 -8.16 4.71
CA VAL A 58 -17.22 -6.73 4.81
C VAL A 58 -18.52 -5.96 5.06
N ARG A 59 -18.48 -5.02 6.01
CA ARG A 59 -19.66 -4.18 6.30
C ARG A 59 -19.93 -3.27 5.10
N PRO A 60 -21.19 -3.09 4.67
CA PRO A 60 -21.53 -2.17 3.57
C PRO A 60 -21.02 -0.73 3.80
N GLU A 61 -20.94 -0.32 5.06
CA GLU A 61 -20.47 0.99 5.51
C GLU A 61 -18.98 1.03 5.89
N ALA A 62 -18.23 -0.06 5.69
CA ALA A 62 -16.81 -0.10 6.03
C ALA A 62 -16.04 0.95 5.22
N ALA A 63 -15.37 1.87 5.92
CA ALA A 63 -14.47 2.83 5.29
C ALA A 63 -13.25 2.15 4.66
N TYR A 64 -12.70 1.15 5.36
CA TYR A 64 -11.58 0.33 4.94
C TYR A 64 -11.63 -1.05 5.60
N ALA A 65 -11.23 -2.10 4.87
CA ALA A 65 -11.11 -3.46 5.41
C ALA A 65 -9.96 -4.21 4.73
N PRO A 66 -8.91 -4.66 5.46
CA PRO A 66 -7.85 -5.45 4.86
C PRO A 66 -8.31 -6.89 4.60
N LEU A 67 -8.05 -7.39 3.40
CA LEU A 67 -8.35 -8.75 2.99
C LEU A 67 -7.11 -9.66 3.02
N THR A 68 -6.02 -9.22 3.66
CA THR A 68 -4.75 -9.97 3.87
C THR A 68 -4.50 -10.18 5.36
N HIS A 69 -3.92 -11.31 5.78
CA HIS A 69 -3.50 -11.52 7.17
C HIS A 69 -2.08 -11.03 7.47
N VAL A 70 -1.29 -10.75 6.43
CA VAL A 70 0.15 -10.59 6.56
C VAL A 70 0.48 -9.17 7.00
N ARG A 71 0.82 -9.02 8.29
CA ARG A 71 1.31 -7.77 8.87
C ARG A 71 2.83 -7.79 8.90
N LEU A 72 3.46 -6.68 8.53
CA LEU A 72 4.89 -6.52 8.76
C LEU A 72 5.11 -6.33 10.28
N LYS A 73 5.79 -7.30 10.90
CA LYS A 73 6.04 -7.34 12.34
C LYS A 73 7.14 -6.37 12.80
N THR A 74 7.98 -5.90 11.89
CA THR A 74 9.16 -5.12 12.24
C THR A 74 8.89 -3.62 12.14
N LYS A 75 9.28 -2.88 13.18
CA LYS A 75 9.42 -1.40 13.16
C LYS A 75 10.56 -0.94 12.23
N ARG A 76 11.31 -1.87 11.66
CA ARG A 76 12.40 -1.62 10.72
C ARG A 76 11.96 -2.13 9.36
N VAL A 77 12.20 -1.33 8.34
CA VAL A 77 11.93 -1.62 6.93
C VAL A 77 12.93 -2.67 6.40
N ASN A 78 13.30 -3.69 7.20
CA ASN A 78 14.11 -4.80 6.71
C ASN A 78 13.21 -5.76 5.94
N LEU A 79 12.96 -5.42 4.68
CA LEU A 79 12.04 -6.12 3.79
C LEU A 79 12.65 -7.37 3.14
N ARG A 80 13.96 -7.60 3.31
CA ARG A 80 14.65 -8.84 2.94
C ARG A 80 15.54 -9.32 4.08
N LYS A 81 15.53 -10.63 4.36
CA LYS A 81 16.55 -11.28 5.18
C LYS A 81 17.95 -11.23 4.53
N ASP A 82 17.97 -10.97 3.22
CA ASP A 82 19.13 -11.06 2.33
C ASP A 82 19.48 -9.67 1.75
N ASP A 83 19.18 -8.58 2.46
CA ASP A 83 19.65 -7.22 2.16
C ASP A 83 20.88 -6.90 3.05
N PRO A 84 22.09 -7.43 2.72
CA PRO A 84 23.26 -7.40 3.60
C PRO A 84 23.74 -5.98 3.97
N ALA A 85 23.17 -4.93 3.39
CA ALA A 85 23.60 -3.56 3.59
C ALA A 85 22.46 -2.51 3.73
N GLY A 86 21.20 -2.94 3.84
CA GLY A 86 20.04 -2.02 3.99
C GLY A 86 19.78 -1.16 2.75
N ALA A 87 20.29 -1.53 1.59
CA ALA A 87 20.29 -0.71 0.39
C ALA A 87 18.87 -0.56 -0.19
N HIS A 88 18.11 -1.67 -0.24
CA HIS A 88 16.69 -1.64 -0.62
C HIS A 88 15.86 -0.87 0.41
N THR A 89 16.26 -0.98 1.67
CA THR A 89 15.61 -0.33 2.80
C THR A 89 15.60 1.20 2.64
N ALA A 90 16.71 1.81 2.21
CA ALA A 90 16.81 3.26 2.00
C ALA A 90 15.92 3.75 0.85
N VAL A 91 15.91 3.04 -0.28
CA VAL A 91 15.06 3.38 -1.44
C VAL A 91 13.58 3.23 -1.08
N ILE A 92 13.20 2.15 -0.40
CA ILE A 92 11.81 1.93 0.01
C ILE A 92 11.37 2.97 1.04
N GLU A 93 12.25 3.35 1.96
CA GLU A 93 11.98 4.44 2.90
C GLU A 93 11.77 5.78 2.17
N GLN A 94 12.61 6.10 1.17
CA GLN A 94 12.40 7.28 0.33
C GLN A 94 11.08 7.20 -0.43
N CYS A 95 10.72 6.03 -0.98
CA CYS A 95 9.42 5.81 -1.61
C CYS A 95 8.27 6.06 -0.63
N TYR A 96 8.36 5.56 0.61
CA TYR A 96 7.35 5.83 1.62
C TYR A 96 7.16 7.32 1.83
N ARG A 97 8.26 8.06 2.00
CA ARG A 97 8.22 9.51 2.21
C ARG A 97 7.59 10.22 1.01
N ASN A 98 7.92 9.82 -0.21
CA ASN A 98 7.40 10.45 -1.43
C ASN A 98 5.90 10.17 -1.63
N PHE A 99 5.43 8.93 -1.38
CA PHE A 99 3.99 8.63 -1.39
C PHE A 99 3.26 9.40 -0.30
N LEU A 100 3.76 9.38 0.94
CA LEU A 100 3.13 10.12 2.04
C LEU A 100 3.09 11.61 1.75
N HIS A 101 4.12 12.18 1.13
CA HIS A 101 4.13 13.56 0.69
C HIS A 101 3.02 13.85 -0.34
N ALA A 102 2.86 13.00 -1.36
CA ALA A 102 1.79 13.16 -2.35
C ALA A 102 0.39 13.17 -1.72
N PHE A 103 0.19 12.41 -0.65
CA PHE A 103 -1.07 12.35 0.11
C PHE A 103 -1.17 13.38 1.25
N GLY A 104 -0.22 14.30 1.41
CA GLY A 104 -0.23 15.30 2.49
C GLY A 104 -0.03 14.70 3.89
N LEU A 105 0.62 13.53 3.97
CA LEU A 105 0.84 12.74 5.19
C LEU A 105 2.30 12.75 5.66
N SER A 106 3.14 13.68 5.18
CA SER A 106 4.56 13.75 5.55
C SER A 106 4.80 13.84 7.07
N ALA A 107 3.88 14.44 7.83
CA ALA A 107 3.98 14.55 9.28
C ALA A 107 4.00 13.21 10.02
N LEU A 108 3.57 12.11 9.37
CA LEU A 108 3.61 10.76 9.93
C LEU A 108 5.04 10.20 10.09
N VAL A 109 6.03 10.78 9.40
CA VAL A 109 7.41 10.30 9.41
C VAL A 109 8.36 11.48 9.62
N PRO A 110 8.80 11.76 10.85
CA PRO A 110 9.77 12.82 11.08
C PRO A 110 11.09 12.54 10.34
N SER A 111 11.83 13.59 10.03
CA SER A 111 13.17 13.50 9.44
C SER A 111 14.11 12.69 10.34
N GLY A 112 14.84 11.72 9.77
CA GLY A 112 15.67 10.75 10.51
C GLY A 112 14.88 9.78 11.40
N GLY A 113 13.55 9.90 11.41
CA GLY A 113 12.64 9.10 12.21
C GLY A 113 12.26 7.77 11.56
N VAL A 114 11.83 6.84 12.40
CA VAL A 114 11.39 5.50 11.99
C VAL A 114 9.90 5.48 11.70
N PHE A 115 9.48 4.78 10.65
CA PHE A 115 8.07 4.47 10.40
C PHE A 115 7.53 3.55 11.51
N ARG A 116 6.70 4.06 12.42
CA ARG A 116 6.20 3.31 13.61
C ARG A 116 4.84 2.65 13.40
N HIS A 117 4.45 2.57 12.16
CA HIS A 117 3.09 2.44 11.73
C HIS A 117 2.85 1.01 11.21
N LYS A 118 1.67 0.44 11.45
CA LYS A 118 1.35 -0.93 11.00
C LYS A 118 1.28 -0.96 9.48
N LEU A 119 2.15 -1.76 8.90
CA LEU A 119 2.23 -2.02 7.46
C LEU A 119 1.70 -3.42 7.17
N PHE A 120 1.16 -3.59 5.97
CA PHE A 120 0.64 -4.86 5.47
C PHE A 120 1.50 -5.35 4.33
N GLN A 121 1.79 -6.64 4.30
CA GLN A 121 2.34 -7.27 3.12
C GLN A 121 1.19 -7.77 2.25
N GLY A 122 1.27 -7.43 0.97
CA GLY A 122 0.24 -7.73 -0.01
C GLY A 122 -0.87 -6.68 -0.06
N SER A 123 -1.38 -6.47 -1.28
CA SER A 123 -2.29 -5.38 -1.62
C SER A 123 -3.72 -5.88 -1.88
N SER A 124 -4.32 -6.51 -0.85
CA SER A 124 -5.72 -6.95 -0.88
C SER A 124 -6.54 -6.24 0.19
N PHE A 125 -7.50 -5.42 -0.22
CA PHE A 125 -8.29 -4.58 0.67
C PHE A 125 -9.58 -4.07 0.03
N VAL A 126 -10.46 -3.55 0.87
CA VAL A 126 -11.63 -2.75 0.48
C VAL A 126 -11.42 -1.32 0.96
N ALA A 127 -11.79 -0.36 0.13
CA ALA A 127 -11.91 1.04 0.52
C ALA A 127 -13.23 1.64 0.03
N SER A 128 -13.86 2.47 0.86
CA SER A 128 -15.07 3.19 0.46
C SER A 128 -14.75 4.39 -0.45
N ARG A 129 -15.74 4.83 -1.22
CA ARG A 129 -15.67 6.05 -2.03
C ARG A 129 -15.27 7.26 -1.22
N GLN A 130 -15.92 7.47 -0.08
CA GLN A 130 -15.65 8.59 0.82
C GLN A 130 -14.19 8.57 1.25
N GLN A 131 -13.69 7.38 1.56
CA GLN A 131 -12.35 7.19 2.05
C GLN A 131 -11.27 7.38 0.98
N ILE A 132 -11.53 6.97 -0.26
CA ILE A 132 -10.68 7.29 -1.41
C ILE A 132 -10.70 8.81 -1.66
N ARG A 133 -11.87 9.44 -1.62
CA ARG A 133 -12.02 10.88 -1.90
C ARG A 133 -11.56 11.82 -0.79
N ARG A 134 -11.12 11.31 0.36
CA ARG A 134 -10.50 12.15 1.40
C ARG A 134 -9.22 12.81 0.91
N HIS A 135 -8.56 12.18 -0.05
CA HIS A 135 -7.37 12.69 -0.70
C HIS A 135 -7.75 13.26 -2.05
N PRO A 136 -7.26 14.45 -2.42
CA PRO A 136 -7.62 15.06 -3.69
C PRO A 136 -7.10 14.24 -4.87
N HIS A 137 -7.78 14.32 -6.03
CA HIS A 137 -7.40 13.59 -7.24
C HIS A 137 -5.91 13.76 -7.61
N LYS A 138 -5.36 14.97 -7.42
CA LYS A 138 -3.94 15.27 -7.66
C LYS A 138 -2.97 14.38 -6.87
N ALA A 139 -3.33 13.94 -5.66
CA ALA A 139 -2.50 13.04 -4.85
C ALA A 139 -2.37 11.67 -5.53
N TYR A 140 -3.49 11.15 -6.05
CA TYR A 140 -3.53 9.90 -6.80
C TYR A 140 -2.78 10.01 -8.13
N MET A 141 -2.88 11.15 -8.83
CA MET A 141 -2.10 11.38 -10.05
C MET A 141 -0.60 11.38 -9.77
N GLN A 142 -0.15 12.01 -8.68
CA GLN A 142 1.27 11.98 -8.28
C GLN A 142 1.73 10.56 -7.93
N ALA A 143 0.94 9.82 -7.14
CA ALA A 143 1.24 8.42 -6.85
C ALA A 143 1.24 7.54 -8.12
N HIS A 144 0.36 7.84 -9.08
CA HIS A 144 0.31 7.17 -10.37
C HIS A 144 1.58 7.40 -11.18
N GLN A 145 2.12 8.62 -11.22
CA GLN A 145 3.41 8.93 -11.89
C GLN A 145 4.59 8.17 -11.28
N MET A 146 4.57 7.93 -9.96
CA MET A 146 5.57 7.11 -9.25
C MET A 146 5.47 5.60 -9.56
N LEU A 147 4.40 5.18 -10.24
CA LEU A 147 4.04 3.78 -10.48
C LEU A 147 3.82 3.54 -11.98
N ALA A 148 2.57 3.39 -12.41
CA ALA A 148 2.20 3.01 -13.78
C ALA A 148 2.24 4.16 -14.79
N GLY A 149 2.03 5.40 -14.34
CA GLY A 149 1.98 6.59 -15.19
C GLY A 149 3.34 7.20 -15.51
N GLY A 150 4.41 6.69 -14.91
CA GLY A 150 5.79 7.09 -15.17
C GLY A 150 6.66 5.88 -15.53
N ASP A 151 7.87 5.84 -14.99
CA ASP A 151 8.86 4.78 -15.26
C ASP A 151 8.97 3.75 -14.11
N GLY A 152 7.99 3.75 -13.19
CA GLY A 152 7.99 2.91 -12.00
C GLY A 152 8.92 3.36 -10.89
N ARG A 153 9.53 4.55 -10.97
CA ARG A 153 10.36 5.08 -9.89
C ARG A 153 9.56 6.04 -9.01
N CYS A 154 9.51 5.74 -7.72
CA CYS A 154 8.97 6.64 -6.71
C CYS A 154 9.87 7.86 -6.45
N HIS A 155 11.12 7.81 -6.90
CA HIS A 155 12.17 8.78 -6.60
C HIS A 155 13.15 8.84 -7.77
N HIS A 156 13.65 10.04 -8.05
CA HIS A 156 14.67 10.29 -9.08
C HIS A 156 15.87 11.00 -8.46
N GLY A 157 17.08 10.62 -8.88
CA GLY A 157 18.32 11.23 -8.41
C GLY A 157 18.81 10.67 -7.08
N GLU A 158 19.67 11.44 -6.38
CA GLU A 158 20.25 11.02 -5.11
C GLU A 158 19.19 10.90 -4.01
N LEU A 159 19.30 9.86 -3.18
CA LEU A 159 18.45 9.70 -2.00
C LEU A 159 18.70 10.85 -1.01
N ARG A 160 17.63 11.27 -0.31
CA ARG A 160 17.74 12.33 0.70
C ARG A 160 18.26 11.76 2.01
N TRP A 161 19.52 11.36 2.03
CA TRP A 161 20.15 10.63 3.13
C TRP A 161 19.94 11.24 4.52
N ALA A 162 19.92 12.58 4.63
CA ALA A 162 19.67 13.28 5.88
C ALA A 162 18.24 13.07 6.44
N GLU A 163 17.28 12.77 5.58
CA GLU A 163 15.89 12.50 5.97
C GLU A 163 15.67 11.03 6.35
N LEU A 164 16.54 10.12 5.90
CA LEU A 164 16.35 8.68 6.07
C LEU A 164 16.83 8.19 7.45
N HIS A 165 16.14 7.19 8.00
CA HIS A 165 16.64 6.42 9.14
C HIS A 165 17.78 5.49 8.72
N THR A 166 17.72 4.98 7.50
CA THR A 166 18.72 4.09 6.93
C THR A 166 20.02 4.85 6.65
N LYS A 167 21.15 4.33 7.16
CA LYS A 167 22.47 4.93 6.94
C LYS A 167 23.01 4.59 5.54
N ARG A 168 23.73 5.53 4.93
CA ARG A 168 24.42 5.34 3.64
C ARG A 168 25.43 4.20 3.73
N SER A 169 25.40 3.30 2.75
CA SER A 169 26.36 2.19 2.60
C SER A 169 26.87 2.10 1.16
N SER A 170 28.04 1.51 0.95
CA SER A 170 28.65 1.32 -0.38
C SER A 170 27.79 0.48 -1.34
N HIS A 171 26.94 -0.40 -0.79
CA HIS A 171 26.02 -1.25 -1.55
C HIS A 171 24.70 -0.55 -1.92
N SER A 172 24.41 0.60 -1.29
CA SER A 172 23.20 1.39 -1.58
C SER A 172 23.19 2.00 -2.98
N LEU A 173 24.36 2.12 -3.61
CA LEU A 173 24.57 2.78 -4.91
C LEU A 173 24.38 1.84 -6.11
N LEU A 174 24.30 0.52 -5.89
CA LEU A 174 24.29 -0.50 -6.95
C LEU A 174 22.90 -0.85 -7.49
N LEU A 175 21.82 -0.34 -6.88
CA LEU A 175 20.45 -0.84 -7.09
C LEU A 175 19.59 0.01 -8.02
N ASP A 176 20.16 0.97 -8.76
CA ASP A 176 19.44 1.67 -9.83
C ASP A 176 19.44 0.89 -11.16
N SER A 177 19.54 -0.44 -11.11
CA SER A 177 19.48 -1.27 -12.31
C SER A 177 18.05 -1.34 -12.84
N PRO A 178 17.80 -1.16 -14.16
CA PRO A 178 16.46 -1.18 -14.74
C PRO A 178 15.62 -2.44 -14.43
N ALA A 179 16.25 -3.59 -14.18
CA ALA A 179 15.59 -4.88 -14.00
C ALA A 179 14.91 -5.04 -12.63
N GLU A 180 15.39 -4.33 -11.60
CA GLU A 180 14.85 -4.39 -10.23
C GLU A 180 13.91 -3.21 -9.90
N ARG A 181 13.64 -2.33 -10.88
CA ARG A 181 12.82 -1.13 -10.68
C ARG A 181 11.35 -1.47 -10.51
N GLY A 182 10.71 -0.73 -9.62
CA GLY A 182 9.26 -0.71 -9.51
C GLY A 182 8.70 -1.74 -8.53
N LYS A 183 8.78 -3.05 -8.82
CA LYS A 183 8.06 -4.07 -8.02
C LYS A 183 8.32 -4.00 -6.52
N HIS A 184 9.58 -4.18 -6.14
CA HIS A 184 9.99 -4.33 -4.75
C HIS A 184 10.34 -2.99 -4.09
N THR A 185 10.38 -1.91 -4.87
CA THR A 185 10.64 -0.55 -4.41
C THR A 185 9.33 0.25 -4.41
N SER A 186 8.96 0.89 -5.51
CA SER A 186 7.78 1.75 -5.61
C SER A 186 6.46 1.02 -5.35
N GLY A 187 6.25 -0.13 -5.99
CA GLY A 187 5.07 -0.98 -5.86
C GLY A 187 4.92 -1.47 -4.42
N GLY A 188 5.89 -2.23 -3.93
CA GLY A 188 5.93 -2.69 -2.55
C GLY A 188 5.80 -1.56 -1.53
N ALA A 189 6.42 -0.40 -1.80
CA ALA A 189 6.29 0.76 -0.91
C ALA A 189 4.82 1.21 -0.78
N PHE A 190 4.12 1.30 -1.91
CA PHE A 190 2.70 1.63 -1.93
C PHE A 190 1.84 0.56 -1.23
N GLU A 191 2.10 -0.73 -1.51
CA GLU A 191 1.39 -1.86 -0.87
C GLU A 191 1.52 -1.82 0.65
N HIS A 192 2.70 -1.48 1.17
CA HIS A 192 2.84 -1.38 2.61
C HIS A 192 1.98 -0.22 3.18
N LEU A 193 1.84 0.86 2.43
CA LEU A 193 1.15 2.09 2.84
C LEU A 193 -0.37 2.10 2.58
N GLN A 194 -0.98 1.09 1.93
CA GLN A 194 -2.42 1.12 1.64
C GLN A 194 -3.29 1.35 2.89
N ALA A 195 -2.96 0.75 4.03
CA ALA A 195 -3.73 0.95 5.26
C ALA A 195 -3.56 2.37 5.83
N VAL A 196 -2.47 3.05 5.51
CA VAL A 196 -2.22 4.44 5.90
C VAL A 196 -2.98 5.39 4.98
N ILE A 197 -2.87 5.18 3.66
CA ILE A 197 -3.45 6.01 2.61
C ILE A 197 -4.97 5.81 2.51
N PHE A 198 -5.49 4.61 2.72
CA PHE A 198 -6.92 4.31 2.67
C PHE A 198 -7.54 4.04 4.03
N GLY A 199 -6.82 3.61 5.06
CA GLY A 199 -7.45 3.22 6.33
C GLY A 199 -7.89 4.36 7.25
N GLY A 200 -7.65 5.64 6.89
CA GLY A 200 -8.13 6.76 7.73
C GLY A 200 -7.15 7.14 8.83
N MET A 201 -6.15 6.30 9.06
CA MET A 201 -5.43 6.22 10.30
C MET A 201 -4.04 6.83 10.22
N GLY A 202 -3.74 7.74 11.14
CA GLY A 202 -2.69 7.37 12.10
C GLY A 202 -3.19 6.10 12.81
N LEU A 203 -2.50 4.97 12.89
CA LEU A 203 -1.12 4.84 13.30
C LEU A 203 -0.77 5.68 14.53
N MET A 204 -1.78 6.07 15.29
CA MET A 204 -1.66 6.60 16.63
C MET A 204 -1.20 5.46 17.52
N GLY A 205 0.11 5.25 17.52
CA GLY A 205 0.76 4.31 18.43
C GLY A 205 0.49 2.81 18.17
N PRO A 206 1.11 1.94 18.98
CA PRO A 206 1.08 0.49 18.80
C PRO A 206 -0.31 -0.19 18.92
N GLY A 207 -1.36 0.48 19.39
CA GLY A 207 -2.72 -0.06 19.50
C GLY A 207 -3.73 0.94 18.92
N SER A 208 -4.68 0.59 18.06
CA SER A 208 -5.13 -0.68 17.52
C SER A 208 -5.91 -0.33 16.26
N PHE A 209 -5.43 -0.73 15.07
CA PHE A 209 -6.36 -0.87 13.96
C PHE A 209 -7.35 -1.95 14.37
N ASP A 210 -8.58 -1.57 14.68
CA ASP A 210 -9.64 -2.53 14.92
C ASP A 210 -10.01 -3.13 13.57
N TRP A 211 -9.44 -4.29 13.28
CA TRP A 211 -9.77 -5.08 12.10
C TRP A 211 -11.27 -5.25 11.95
N CYS A 212 -11.97 -5.37 13.08
CA CYS A 212 -13.40 -5.66 13.13
C CYS A 212 -14.30 -4.47 12.91
N SER A 213 -13.74 -3.27 12.84
CA SER A 213 -14.48 -2.11 12.33
C SER A 213 -14.94 -2.32 10.87
N GLY A 214 -14.19 -3.07 10.06
CA GLY A 214 -14.48 -3.31 8.65
C GLY A 214 -15.33 -4.55 8.34
N PHE A 215 -15.58 -5.44 9.31
CA PHE A 215 -16.25 -6.72 9.09
C PHE A 215 -17.44 -6.91 10.03
N LEU A 216 -18.46 -7.64 9.56
CA LEU A 216 -19.53 -8.17 10.40
C LEU A 216 -18.93 -9.16 11.41
N HIS A 217 -19.44 -9.23 12.64
CA HIS A 217 -19.00 -10.26 13.60
C HIS A 217 -19.36 -11.67 13.12
N LYS A 218 -18.61 -12.69 13.57
CA LYS A 218 -18.82 -14.10 13.19
C LYS A 218 -20.25 -14.62 13.44
N THR A 219 -20.94 -14.08 14.45
CA THR A 219 -22.36 -14.37 14.73
C THR A 219 -23.31 -13.91 13.62
N ARG A 220 -22.94 -12.89 12.85
CA ARG A 220 -23.72 -12.35 11.72
C ARG A 220 -23.19 -12.82 10.37
N CYS A 221 -21.92 -13.22 10.29
CA CYS A 221 -21.30 -13.72 9.08
C CYS A 221 -20.26 -14.78 9.41
N ARG A 222 -20.58 -16.05 9.15
CA ARG A 222 -19.75 -17.21 9.52
C ARG A 222 -18.31 -17.14 8.98
N GLY A 223 -18.13 -16.53 7.81
CA GLY A 223 -16.83 -16.34 7.15
C GLY A 223 -15.98 -15.19 7.68
N SER A 224 -16.43 -14.49 8.73
CA SER A 224 -15.77 -13.27 9.19
C SER A 224 -14.43 -13.53 9.89
N PRO A 225 -13.43 -12.65 9.71
CA PRO A 225 -12.23 -12.62 10.56
C PRO A 225 -12.50 -12.34 12.03
N CYS A 226 -13.66 -11.78 12.36
CA CYS A 226 -13.91 -11.15 13.63
C CYS A 226 -14.57 -12.09 14.61
N PRO A 227 -13.91 -12.41 15.74
CA PRO A 227 -14.45 -13.37 16.70
C PRO A 227 -15.79 -12.90 17.25
N GLU A 228 -16.50 -13.84 17.84
CA GLU A 228 -17.68 -13.55 18.64
C GLU A 228 -17.27 -12.58 19.76
N ARG A 229 -18.06 -11.52 19.98
CA ARG A 229 -17.86 -10.69 21.17
C ARG A 229 -18.05 -11.60 22.38
N ARG A 230 -17.01 -11.80 23.18
CA ARG A 230 -17.21 -12.32 24.54
C ARG A 230 -18.03 -11.24 25.26
N GLY A 231 -19.22 -11.61 25.71
CA GLY A 231 -20.07 -10.76 26.55
C GLY A 231 -19.36 -10.38 27.83
#